data_AF-A0A126ZHS5-F1
#
_entry.id   AF-A0A126ZHS5-F1
#
_cell.length_a   1.000
_cell.length_b   1.000
_cell.length_c   1.000
_cell.angle_alpha   90.00
_cell.angle_beta   90.00
_cell.angle_gamma   90.00
#
_symmetry.space_group_name_H-M   'P 1'
#
loop_
_entity.id
_entity.type
_entity.pdbx_description
1 polymer ?
#
loop_
_entity_poly.entity_id
_entity_poly.type
_entity_poly.pdbx_seq_one_letter_code
_entity_poly.pdbx_strand_id
1 'polypeptide(L)'
;MLLAACGGGGGASGIGFLPGTTGTAGAPAATEPGAPTSPSSPTTTPATPAASAPRAAALVSPAADSKLPGADVRFSWGPTEGDDYALRIESASSTTPLYDGIVTGSETTVKGLPTQGEALTATLTTRKDGVWLAPVVYHFTAAGYTALQSNAAVQPWTDPIPLTLVPAAAANLPDGQLLLWAAGSDDGMGGLNITGRTLTAVFDPQTQTATPRMATETGHNMVCPGISMLADGSFMVTGGWDSGKTTLYDPSLGGWVGASSMNIARGYQSSTTMSDGSVFLVGGSWNGLALGGKYGEVWSASARTWRTLSDVPADMPSAANANDPPLAGPDLGGYFRADNHMWLFGSTDGWVFHAGPSAAMHWIDTRGNGKIVQAGPRGDDAYAMTGGAVMYDVNKILKVAGSPGHDYGIPLKTAYSIDISAGAPKPPTVRKLAPMAYGRTFSNSVVLPNGDVVVIGGMTEHGPTPDDFSVLTPELWNPATETFMPLRPMQVPRNYHSVALLLIDGRVLAGGGGLCGTGCAANHPNAEILTPPYLLTPNGKLAERPAITAAPALTTYGSVIAVKTDRAVSHFALVRMASATHSVNTDQRRIPVSFTGATGDYALTIPTERGVLLPGNYMLFALDAQGVPSVARTINVR
;
A
#
# COMPACT_ATOMS: atom_id res chain seq x y z
N MET A 1 -17.73 15.70 26.22
CA MET A 1 -16.63 15.60 27.21
C MET A 1 -16.28 14.13 27.40
N LEU A 2 -15.21 13.63 26.76
CA LEU A 2 -14.57 12.34 27.14
C LEU A 2 -13.16 12.12 26.56
N LEU A 3 -12.66 13.03 25.73
CA LEU A 3 -11.49 12.81 24.88
C LEU A 3 -10.19 13.13 25.63
N ALA A 4 -9.98 12.41 26.73
CA ALA A 4 -8.86 12.53 27.65
C ALA A 4 -7.95 11.26 27.65
N ALA A 5 -7.52 10.76 26.47
CA ALA A 5 -6.38 9.83 26.33
C ALA A 5 -5.44 9.97 25.04
N CYS A 6 -4.09 9.77 24.89
CA CYS A 6 -2.84 9.66 25.73
C CYS A 6 -1.58 8.93 24.89
N GLY A 7 -0.24 8.41 25.01
CA GLY A 7 1.17 8.00 25.71
C GLY A 7 2.31 8.69 26.69
N GLY A 8 3.58 9.11 26.33
CA GLY A 8 4.59 10.04 27.05
C GLY A 8 5.66 10.78 26.14
N GLY A 9 7.02 10.99 26.17
CA GLY A 9 8.32 10.98 26.96
C GLY A 9 9.66 10.53 26.21
N GLY A 10 10.69 11.35 25.78
CA GLY A 10 12.16 11.13 25.33
C GLY A 10 12.70 11.06 23.81
N GLY A 11 13.99 10.63 23.48
CA GLY A 11 14.54 10.01 22.16
C GLY A 11 15.85 10.51 21.40
N ALA A 12 16.75 9.66 20.70
CA ALA A 12 17.91 9.52 19.57
C ALA A 12 19.58 9.75 19.56
N SER A 13 20.74 9.95 18.77
CA SER A 13 21.61 9.98 17.45
C SER A 13 23.00 9.20 17.45
N GLY A 14 23.83 8.90 16.40
CA GLY A 14 24.02 9.24 14.94
C GLY A 14 25.04 8.31 14.13
N ILE A 15 25.86 8.79 13.13
CA ILE A 15 26.34 8.03 11.90
C ILE A 15 27.78 8.26 11.28
N GLY A 16 28.30 7.38 10.37
CA GLY A 16 29.46 7.54 9.38
C GLY A 16 30.06 6.20 8.79
N PHE A 17 30.99 6.03 7.79
CA PHE A 17 31.57 6.80 6.62
C PHE A 17 32.43 5.92 5.60
N LEU A 18 33.19 6.48 4.60
CA LEU A 18 33.91 5.84 3.41
C LEU A 18 35.27 6.58 3.02
N PRO A 19 36.09 6.43 1.89
CA PRO A 19 36.07 5.68 0.58
C PRO A 19 37.49 5.15 0.01
N GLY A 20 37.73 4.97 -1.34
CA GLY A 20 39.04 4.59 -2.01
C GLY A 20 39.09 4.58 -3.60
N THR A 21 40.26 4.47 -4.32
CA THR A 21 40.41 4.82 -5.80
C THR A 21 41.47 4.10 -6.74
N THR A 22 41.22 4.13 -8.08
CA THR A 22 42.14 4.15 -9.31
C THR A 22 43.02 2.97 -9.84
N GLY A 23 43.14 2.83 -11.19
CA GLY A 23 44.13 2.01 -11.95
C GLY A 23 43.87 1.88 -13.49
N THR A 24 44.87 1.66 -14.39
CA THR A 24 44.69 1.65 -15.88
C THR A 24 45.64 0.78 -16.76
N ALA A 25 45.15 0.36 -17.95
CA ALA A 25 45.83 0.06 -19.25
C ALA A 25 46.68 -1.22 -19.51
N GLY A 26 46.59 -1.77 -20.75
CA GLY A 26 47.56 -2.73 -21.35
C GLY A 26 47.00 -3.73 -22.41
N ALA A 27 47.66 -3.89 -23.57
CA ALA A 27 47.45 -4.92 -24.63
C ALA A 27 48.77 -5.16 -25.41
N PRO A 28 49.02 -6.29 -26.13
CA PRO A 28 48.57 -6.45 -27.55
C PRO A 28 48.33 -7.93 -27.99
N ALA A 29 48.57 -8.29 -29.27
CA ALA A 29 48.03 -9.49 -29.96
C ALA A 29 49.06 -10.38 -30.72
N ALA A 30 48.59 -11.47 -31.34
CA ALA A 30 49.32 -12.40 -32.23
C ALA A 30 48.39 -12.99 -33.33
N THR A 31 48.93 -13.69 -34.35
CA THR A 31 48.21 -14.00 -35.62
C THR A 31 48.62 -15.30 -36.34
N GLU A 32 47.63 -15.97 -36.99
CA GLU A 32 47.75 -16.90 -38.15
C GLU A 32 48.53 -18.24 -37.99
N PRO A 33 48.44 -19.20 -38.95
CA PRO A 33 47.70 -19.27 -40.24
C PRO A 33 46.49 -20.26 -40.17
N GLY A 34 45.84 -20.81 -41.23
CA GLY A 34 46.08 -20.82 -42.69
C GLY A 34 44.97 -21.55 -43.47
N ALA A 35 45.21 -21.97 -44.73
CA ALA A 35 44.23 -22.62 -45.64
C ALA A 35 44.82 -23.81 -46.45
N PRO A 36 43.95 -24.67 -47.03
CA PRO A 36 43.99 -24.87 -48.50
C PRO A 36 42.59 -24.89 -49.16
N THR A 37 42.53 -25.11 -50.48
CA THR A 37 41.43 -24.64 -51.37
C THR A 37 40.85 -25.70 -52.33
N SER A 38 39.61 -25.43 -52.81
CA SER A 38 39.04 -25.88 -54.12
C SER A 38 38.61 -27.36 -54.22
N PRO A 39 37.64 -27.75 -55.09
CA PRO A 39 37.28 -27.15 -56.39
C PRO A 39 35.83 -26.60 -56.55
N SER A 40 35.61 -25.96 -57.69
CA SER A 40 34.37 -25.27 -58.11
C SER A 40 33.36 -26.17 -58.84
N SER A 41 32.08 -25.84 -58.69
CA SER A 41 30.93 -26.37 -59.44
C SER A 41 30.04 -25.20 -59.94
N PRO A 42 29.16 -25.39 -60.95
CA PRO A 42 28.78 -24.30 -61.86
C PRO A 42 27.82 -23.25 -61.29
N THR A 43 27.97 -22.03 -61.78
CA THR A 43 27.18 -20.85 -61.42
C THR A 43 25.73 -20.96 -61.89
N THR A 44 24.84 -21.45 -61.04
CA THR A 44 23.41 -21.10 -61.12
C THR A 44 23.26 -19.65 -60.68
N THR A 45 22.69 -18.79 -61.53
CA THR A 45 22.30 -17.44 -61.13
C THR A 45 21.35 -17.56 -59.94
N PRO A 46 21.62 -16.90 -58.79
CA PRO A 46 20.64 -16.83 -57.72
C PRO A 46 19.40 -16.14 -58.28
N ALA A 47 18.24 -16.83 -58.24
CA ALA A 47 16.99 -16.11 -58.38
C ALA A 47 16.94 -15.09 -57.24
N THR A 48 16.79 -13.80 -57.58
CA THR A 48 16.58 -12.76 -56.58
C THR A 48 15.45 -13.23 -55.65
N PRO A 49 15.66 -13.33 -54.33
CA PRO A 49 14.59 -13.72 -53.43
C PRO A 49 13.44 -12.74 -53.66
N ALA A 50 12.26 -13.28 -53.99
CA ALA A 50 11.09 -12.44 -54.24
C ALA A 50 10.90 -11.53 -53.04
N ALA A 51 10.85 -10.22 -53.27
CA ALA A 51 10.75 -9.24 -52.19
C ALA A 51 9.56 -9.63 -51.30
N SER A 52 9.83 -9.85 -50.02
CA SER A 52 8.82 -10.27 -49.06
C SER A 52 7.67 -9.28 -49.09
N ALA A 53 6.44 -9.77 -49.30
CA ALA A 53 5.26 -8.91 -49.40
C ALA A 53 5.22 -7.94 -48.20
N PRO A 54 5.02 -6.63 -48.44
CA PRO A 54 5.29 -5.60 -47.45
C PRO A 54 4.48 -5.85 -46.18
N ARG A 55 5.18 -5.95 -45.05
CA ARG A 55 4.57 -6.37 -43.79
C ARG A 55 3.93 -5.18 -43.08
N ALA A 56 2.63 -5.26 -42.84
CA ALA A 56 1.95 -4.32 -41.96
C ALA A 56 2.57 -4.38 -40.55
N ALA A 57 2.83 -3.22 -39.96
CA ALA A 57 3.31 -3.13 -38.59
C ALA A 57 2.23 -3.61 -37.62
N ALA A 58 2.67 -4.32 -36.60
CA ALA A 58 1.85 -4.70 -35.45
C ALA A 58 2.18 -3.80 -34.26
N LEU A 59 1.18 -3.49 -33.43
CA LEU A 59 1.38 -2.78 -32.19
C LEU A 59 2.21 -3.63 -31.21
N VAL A 60 3.22 -3.00 -30.59
CA VAL A 60 4.16 -3.59 -29.62
C VAL A 60 3.83 -3.11 -28.19
N SER A 61 3.34 -1.88 -28.05
CA SER A 61 2.87 -1.31 -26.78
C SER A 61 1.82 -0.22 -27.05
N PRO A 62 0.76 -0.07 -26.22
CA PRO A 62 0.31 -1.01 -25.18
C PRO A 62 -0.01 -2.40 -25.76
N ALA A 63 -0.05 -3.42 -24.89
CA ALA A 63 -0.38 -4.78 -25.31
C ALA A 63 -1.87 -4.90 -25.71
N ALA A 64 -2.17 -5.68 -26.74
CA ALA A 64 -3.54 -5.89 -27.20
C ALA A 64 -4.46 -6.41 -26.08
N ASP A 65 -5.73 -5.99 -26.13
CA ASP A 65 -6.81 -6.33 -25.19
C ASP A 65 -6.56 -5.86 -23.73
N SER A 66 -5.48 -5.13 -23.47
CA SER A 66 -5.15 -4.65 -22.12
C SER A 66 -5.97 -3.44 -21.68
N LYS A 67 -5.92 -3.16 -20.37
CA LYS A 67 -6.29 -1.87 -19.82
C LYS A 67 -5.18 -0.84 -20.07
N LEU A 68 -5.57 0.40 -20.37
CA LEU A 68 -4.64 1.50 -20.62
C LEU A 68 -4.09 2.10 -19.31
N PRO A 69 -2.82 2.56 -19.30
CA PRO A 69 -2.13 3.03 -18.09
C PRO A 69 -2.44 4.47 -17.67
N GLY A 70 -3.38 5.16 -18.33
CA GLY A 70 -3.74 6.55 -18.06
C GLY A 70 -4.47 7.21 -19.22
N ALA A 71 -4.68 8.53 -19.15
CA ALA A 71 -5.25 9.33 -20.24
C ALA A 71 -4.22 9.66 -21.35
N ASP A 72 -2.94 9.72 -21.00
CA ASP A 72 -1.83 9.97 -21.93
C ASP A 72 -1.06 8.67 -22.15
N VAL A 73 -1.10 8.14 -23.37
CA VAL A 73 -0.60 6.79 -23.71
C VAL A 73 0.28 6.85 -24.96
N ARG A 74 1.49 6.28 -24.85
CA ARG A 74 2.42 6.10 -25.95
C ARG A 74 2.15 4.77 -26.64
N PHE A 75 1.68 4.84 -27.88
CA PHE A 75 1.52 3.71 -28.79
C PHE A 75 2.81 3.55 -29.61
N SER A 76 3.28 2.31 -29.79
CA SER A 76 4.48 2.00 -30.58
C SER A 76 4.35 0.66 -31.30
N TRP A 77 4.89 0.54 -32.51
CA TRP A 77 4.66 -0.57 -33.44
C TRP A 77 5.92 -0.98 -34.23
N GLY A 78 5.87 -2.17 -34.82
CA GLY A 78 6.91 -2.66 -35.73
C GLY A 78 6.46 -3.86 -36.59
N PRO A 79 7.16 -4.20 -37.68
CA PRO A 79 8.40 -3.58 -38.15
C PRO A 79 8.20 -2.19 -38.78
N THR A 80 9.28 -1.41 -38.82
CA THR A 80 9.31 -0.01 -39.31
C THR A 80 9.61 0.04 -40.82
N GLU A 81 8.98 -0.84 -41.60
CA GLU A 81 9.22 -0.99 -43.05
C GLU A 81 8.39 -0.03 -43.91
N GLY A 82 7.31 0.53 -43.35
CA GLY A 82 6.38 1.46 -43.99
C GLY A 82 6.93 2.88 -44.13
N ASP A 83 6.33 3.65 -45.03
CA ASP A 83 6.70 5.05 -45.30
C ASP A 83 5.91 6.01 -44.40
N ASP A 84 4.63 5.69 -44.16
CA ASP A 84 3.70 6.37 -43.26
C ASP A 84 2.95 5.32 -42.41
N TYR A 85 2.50 5.71 -41.22
CA TYR A 85 1.58 4.95 -40.38
C TYR A 85 0.38 5.82 -40.01
N ALA A 86 -0.83 5.30 -40.20
CA ALA A 86 -2.06 5.93 -39.70
C ALA A 86 -2.53 5.20 -38.45
N LEU A 87 -2.61 5.91 -37.33
CA LEU A 87 -3.24 5.42 -36.10
C LEU A 87 -4.54 6.19 -35.88
N ARG A 88 -5.64 5.45 -35.74
CA ARG A 88 -6.97 5.97 -35.40
C ARG A 88 -7.47 5.28 -34.14
N ILE A 89 -7.98 6.04 -33.18
CA ILE A 89 -8.53 5.53 -31.91
C ILE A 89 -9.97 6.01 -31.76
N GLU A 90 -10.88 5.08 -31.50
CA GLU A 90 -12.32 5.28 -31.43
C GLU A 90 -12.88 4.69 -30.12
N SER A 91 -13.96 5.27 -29.62
CA SER A 91 -14.71 4.78 -28.46
C SER A 91 -16.19 4.68 -28.80
N ALA A 92 -16.87 3.69 -28.24
CA ALA A 92 -18.33 3.54 -28.38
C ALA A 92 -19.13 4.69 -27.73
N SER A 93 -18.50 5.53 -26.88
CA SER A 93 -19.12 6.71 -26.28
C SER A 93 -18.98 7.99 -27.11
N SER A 94 -18.23 7.96 -28.23
CA SER A 94 -17.93 9.13 -29.07
C SER A 94 -18.42 8.95 -30.51
N THR A 95 -18.94 10.02 -31.11
CA THR A 95 -19.33 10.06 -32.54
C THR A 95 -18.17 10.47 -33.47
N THR A 96 -17.03 10.85 -32.91
CA THR A 96 -15.78 11.18 -33.64
C THR A 96 -14.60 10.39 -33.06
N PRO A 97 -13.54 10.12 -33.84
CA PRO A 97 -12.31 9.54 -33.29
C PRO A 97 -11.76 10.40 -32.14
N LEU A 98 -11.24 9.72 -31.12
CA LEU A 98 -10.46 10.32 -30.04
C LEU A 98 -9.06 10.74 -30.54
N TYR A 99 -8.57 10.03 -31.56
CA TYR A 99 -7.35 10.34 -32.30
C TYR A 99 -7.49 9.83 -33.73
N ASP A 100 -7.01 10.59 -34.70
CA ASP A 100 -6.85 10.15 -36.09
C ASP A 100 -5.65 10.92 -36.65
N GLY A 101 -4.55 10.22 -36.95
CA GLY A 101 -3.27 10.86 -37.23
C GLY A 101 -2.31 10.00 -38.04
N ILE A 102 -1.58 10.65 -38.94
CA ILE A 102 -0.51 10.05 -39.74
C ILE A 102 0.85 10.43 -39.12
N VAL A 103 1.73 9.44 -38.99
CA VAL A 103 3.07 9.56 -38.41
C VAL A 103 4.07 8.72 -39.19
N THR A 104 5.24 9.29 -39.48
CA THR A 104 6.36 8.62 -40.17
C THR A 104 7.30 7.87 -39.20
N GLY A 105 6.98 7.88 -37.90
CA GLY A 105 7.74 7.20 -36.85
C GLY A 105 7.18 5.83 -36.48
N SER A 106 7.88 5.13 -35.59
CA SER A 106 7.45 3.85 -34.98
C SER A 106 6.48 4.01 -33.80
N GLU A 107 6.06 5.24 -33.50
CA GLU A 107 5.32 5.57 -32.27
C GLU A 107 4.58 6.91 -32.35
N THR A 108 3.58 7.07 -31.48
CA THR A 108 2.92 8.36 -31.19
C THR A 108 2.37 8.35 -29.76
N THR A 109 2.28 9.53 -29.13
CA THR A 109 1.63 9.69 -27.82
C THR A 109 0.26 10.32 -28.01
N VAL A 110 -0.78 9.54 -27.79
CA VAL A 110 -2.16 10.04 -27.76
C VAL A 110 -2.45 10.57 -26.36
N LYS A 111 -3.11 11.72 -26.27
CA LYS A 111 -3.36 12.46 -25.03
C LYS A 111 -4.86 12.60 -24.78
N GLY A 112 -5.25 12.71 -23.51
CA GLY A 112 -6.64 12.94 -23.12
C GLY A 112 -7.61 11.80 -23.46
N LEU A 113 -7.12 10.55 -23.54
CA LEU A 113 -7.97 9.38 -23.68
C LEU A 113 -8.90 9.22 -22.45
N PRO A 114 -10.08 8.58 -22.63
CA PRO A 114 -11.01 8.30 -21.55
C PRO A 114 -10.41 7.56 -20.35
N THR A 115 -10.99 7.80 -19.18
CA THR A 115 -10.55 7.28 -17.87
C THR A 115 -11.69 6.65 -17.07
N GLN A 116 -12.72 6.16 -17.75
CA GLN A 116 -13.95 5.60 -17.19
C GLN A 116 -14.16 4.11 -17.55
N GLY A 117 -13.08 3.35 -17.73
CA GLY A 117 -13.12 1.89 -17.97
C GLY A 117 -13.88 1.44 -19.23
N GLU A 118 -14.19 2.34 -20.16
CA GLU A 118 -14.92 2.05 -21.40
C GLU A 118 -14.05 1.34 -22.46
N ALA A 119 -14.71 0.70 -23.43
CA ALA A 119 -14.03 -0.05 -24.49
C ALA A 119 -13.55 0.90 -25.61
N LEU A 120 -12.28 0.77 -25.97
CA LEU A 120 -11.61 1.53 -27.02
C LEU A 120 -11.15 0.60 -28.14
N THR A 121 -11.20 1.07 -29.37
CA THR A 121 -10.66 0.37 -30.55
C THR A 121 -9.58 1.24 -31.18
N ALA A 122 -8.40 0.68 -31.40
CA ALA A 122 -7.34 1.32 -32.18
C ALA A 122 -7.14 0.58 -33.51
N THR A 123 -7.10 1.33 -34.59
CA THR A 123 -6.83 0.84 -35.94
C THR A 123 -5.48 1.39 -36.39
N LEU A 124 -4.52 0.49 -36.62
CA LEU A 124 -3.20 0.81 -37.15
C LEU A 124 -3.14 0.40 -38.62
N THR A 125 -2.89 1.35 -39.51
CA THR A 125 -2.71 1.10 -40.94
C THR A 125 -1.28 1.46 -41.33
N THR A 126 -0.62 0.57 -42.09
CA THR A 126 0.72 0.81 -42.62
C THR A 126 0.63 1.25 -44.07
N ARG A 127 1.38 2.27 -44.47
CA ARG A 127 1.57 2.64 -45.87
C ARG A 127 2.90 2.08 -46.37
N LYS A 128 2.91 1.48 -47.57
CA LYS A 128 4.15 1.15 -48.26
C LYS A 128 4.07 1.41 -49.76
N ASP A 129 5.14 2.00 -50.30
CA ASP A 129 5.31 2.41 -51.69
C ASP A 129 4.14 3.28 -52.17
N GLY A 130 3.68 4.15 -51.26
CA GLY A 130 2.52 5.04 -51.45
C GLY A 130 1.14 4.41 -51.23
N VAL A 131 1.03 3.08 -51.13
CA VAL A 131 -0.21 2.32 -50.98
C VAL A 131 -0.50 2.01 -49.51
N TRP A 132 -1.74 2.15 -49.06
CA TRP A 132 -2.15 1.69 -47.72
C TRP A 132 -2.43 0.18 -47.72
N LEU A 133 -1.79 -0.54 -46.81
CA LEU A 133 -2.00 -1.96 -46.57
C LEU A 133 -3.32 -2.19 -45.78
N ALA A 134 -3.71 -3.45 -45.62
CA ALA A 134 -4.85 -3.80 -44.78
C ALA A 134 -4.63 -3.29 -43.32
N PRO A 135 -5.64 -2.67 -42.69
CA PRO A 135 -5.53 -2.21 -41.31
C PRO A 135 -5.50 -3.38 -40.31
N VAL A 136 -4.76 -3.21 -39.22
CA VAL A 136 -4.77 -4.11 -38.07
C VAL A 136 -5.53 -3.45 -36.92
N VAL A 137 -6.50 -4.17 -36.36
CA VAL A 137 -7.42 -3.66 -35.33
C VAL A 137 -7.05 -4.27 -33.97
N TYR A 138 -7.08 -3.43 -32.94
CA TYR A 138 -6.79 -3.76 -31.55
C TYR A 138 -7.89 -3.21 -30.64
N HIS A 139 -8.22 -3.93 -29.58
CA HIS A 139 -9.13 -3.44 -28.55
C HIS A 139 -8.39 -3.17 -27.23
N PHE A 140 -8.91 -2.26 -26.43
CA PHE A 140 -8.40 -1.90 -25.11
C PHE A 140 -9.53 -1.54 -24.16
N THR A 141 -9.26 -1.62 -22.86
CA THR A 141 -10.08 -0.97 -21.84
C THR A 141 -9.44 0.35 -21.45
N ALA A 142 -10.21 1.43 -21.35
CA ALA A 142 -9.76 2.71 -20.84
C ALA A 142 -9.21 2.60 -19.39
N ALA A 143 -8.45 3.61 -18.94
CA ALA A 143 -8.04 3.68 -17.54
C ALA A 143 -9.28 3.84 -16.60
N GLY A 144 -9.10 3.71 -15.28
CA GLY A 144 -10.21 3.81 -14.32
C GLY A 144 -11.25 2.67 -14.44
N TYR A 145 -12.52 2.96 -14.18
CA TYR A 145 -13.61 1.96 -14.11
C TYR A 145 -14.92 2.54 -14.64
N THR A 146 -15.83 1.70 -15.12
CA THR A 146 -17.15 2.19 -15.57
C THR A 146 -18.05 2.55 -14.40
N ALA A 147 -19.02 3.42 -14.65
CA ALA A 147 -20.08 3.72 -13.69
C ALA A 147 -20.88 2.46 -13.29
N LEU A 148 -21.04 1.48 -14.19
CA LEU A 148 -21.71 0.19 -13.88
C LEU A 148 -20.82 -0.72 -13.03
N GLN A 149 -19.53 -0.83 -13.35
CA GLN A 149 -18.55 -1.58 -12.58
C GLN A 149 -18.42 -1.05 -11.14
N SER A 150 -18.70 0.24 -10.93
CA SER A 150 -18.59 0.92 -9.64
C SER A 150 -19.91 1.03 -8.86
N ASN A 151 -21.07 1.06 -9.55
CA ASN A 151 -22.39 1.26 -8.93
C ASN A 151 -23.39 0.11 -9.12
N ALA A 152 -23.15 -0.84 -10.02
CA ALA A 152 -24.10 -1.90 -10.39
C ALA A 152 -23.64 -3.32 -10.01
N ALA A 153 -22.61 -3.43 -9.15
CA ALA A 153 -22.38 -4.64 -8.37
C ALA A 153 -23.67 -5.02 -7.63
N VAL A 154 -24.13 -6.27 -7.76
CA VAL A 154 -25.45 -6.72 -7.26
C VAL A 154 -25.62 -6.42 -5.76
N GLN A 155 -24.59 -6.73 -4.97
CA GLN A 155 -24.21 -6.00 -3.76
C GLN A 155 -22.67 -5.96 -3.74
N PRO A 156 -22.01 -4.78 -3.70
CA PRO A 156 -20.54 -4.71 -3.59
C PRO A 156 -20.06 -4.94 -2.16
N TRP A 157 -20.89 -4.59 -1.17
CA TRP A 157 -20.70 -4.93 0.24
C TRP A 157 -21.52 -6.18 0.58
N THR A 158 -21.04 -6.99 1.51
CA THR A 158 -21.90 -7.95 2.23
C THR A 158 -22.91 -7.19 3.10
N ASP A 159 -23.96 -7.88 3.53
CA ASP A 159 -24.70 -7.48 4.74
C ASP A 159 -23.78 -7.51 5.98
N PRO A 160 -24.16 -6.94 7.14
CA PRO A 160 -23.25 -6.75 8.27
C PRO A 160 -23.05 -8.07 9.00
N ILE A 161 -21.84 -8.60 8.92
CA ILE A 161 -21.42 -9.89 9.47
C ILE A 161 -21.23 -9.73 10.99
N PRO A 162 -22.01 -10.41 11.85
CA PRO A 162 -21.89 -10.27 13.30
C PRO A 162 -20.56 -10.83 13.84
N LEU A 163 -19.98 -10.15 14.83
CA LEU A 163 -18.74 -10.55 15.49
C LEU A 163 -18.95 -10.73 17.01
N THR A 164 -18.01 -11.40 17.67
CA THR A 164 -18.06 -11.70 19.12
C THR A 164 -17.47 -10.60 20.01
N LEU A 165 -17.00 -9.50 19.40
CA LEU A 165 -16.42 -8.30 20.01
C LEU A 165 -16.45 -7.12 19.01
N VAL A 166 -16.21 -5.90 19.47
CA VAL A 166 -15.91 -4.74 18.59
C VAL A 166 -14.43 -4.78 18.17
N PRO A 167 -14.09 -5.01 16.89
CA PRO A 167 -12.69 -5.09 16.44
C PRO A 167 -12.07 -3.69 16.33
N ALA A 168 -11.56 -3.16 17.44
CA ALA A 168 -10.81 -1.90 17.49
C ALA A 168 -9.38 -2.04 16.91
N ALA A 169 -8.89 -3.27 16.78
CA ALA A 169 -7.65 -3.62 16.10
C ALA A 169 -7.79 -4.95 15.36
N ALA A 170 -7.05 -5.10 14.26
CA ALA A 170 -7.04 -6.32 13.44
C ALA A 170 -5.68 -6.59 12.79
N ALA A 171 -5.39 -7.84 12.44
CA ALA A 171 -4.22 -8.26 11.68
C ALA A 171 -4.52 -9.43 10.72
N ASN A 172 -3.87 -9.45 9.54
CA ASN A 172 -3.95 -10.57 8.60
C ASN A 172 -3.19 -11.81 9.12
N LEU A 173 -3.77 -13.00 8.96
CA LEU A 173 -3.10 -14.27 9.24
C LEU A 173 -2.59 -14.97 7.96
N PRO A 174 -1.57 -15.85 8.04
CA PRO A 174 -0.92 -16.44 6.86
C PRO A 174 -1.81 -17.35 6.01
N ASP A 175 -2.87 -17.89 6.60
CA ASP A 175 -3.89 -18.73 5.97
C ASP A 175 -5.01 -17.94 5.26
N GLY A 176 -5.09 -16.64 5.50
CA GLY A 176 -6.13 -15.75 4.99
C GLY A 176 -7.24 -15.39 5.98
N GLN A 177 -7.21 -15.91 7.21
CA GLN A 177 -8.08 -15.46 8.29
C GLN A 177 -7.58 -14.11 8.85
N LEU A 178 -8.37 -13.48 9.72
CA LEU A 178 -8.00 -12.27 10.45
C LEU A 178 -8.00 -12.53 11.96
N LEU A 179 -6.96 -12.06 12.64
CA LEU A 179 -6.98 -11.89 14.09
C LEU A 179 -7.65 -10.54 14.41
N LEU A 180 -8.69 -10.55 15.23
CA LEU A 180 -9.45 -9.38 15.65
C LEU A 180 -9.35 -9.21 17.18
N TRP A 181 -9.22 -7.98 17.68
CA TRP A 181 -9.28 -7.74 19.12
C TRP A 181 -9.89 -6.40 19.53
N ALA A 182 -10.36 -6.38 20.77
CA ALA A 182 -10.99 -5.26 21.45
C ALA A 182 -10.06 -4.74 22.57
N ALA A 183 -10.54 -4.67 23.80
CA ALA A 183 -9.75 -4.47 25.01
C ALA A 183 -9.94 -5.67 25.96
N GLY A 184 -9.75 -5.47 27.26
CA GLY A 184 -10.12 -6.46 28.27
C GLY A 184 -11.63 -6.70 28.45
N SER A 185 -12.50 -5.88 27.82
CA SER A 185 -13.89 -6.21 27.48
C SER A 185 -14.13 -6.08 25.96
N ASP A 186 -15.28 -6.59 25.53
CA ASP A 186 -15.73 -6.73 24.14
C ASP A 186 -16.41 -5.47 23.58
N ASP A 187 -16.82 -4.56 24.48
CA ASP A 187 -17.67 -3.40 24.24
C ASP A 187 -17.08 -2.06 24.75
N GLY A 188 -15.97 -2.10 25.50
CA GLY A 188 -15.38 -0.96 26.18
C GLY A 188 -13.87 -1.10 26.35
N MET A 189 -13.15 0.02 26.51
CA MET A 189 -11.68 0.05 26.58
C MET A 189 -11.09 -0.59 27.86
N GLY A 190 -11.92 -0.80 28.89
CA GLY A 190 -11.54 -1.38 30.17
C GLY A 190 -12.19 -0.67 31.35
N GLY A 191 -11.67 -0.93 32.54
CA GLY A 191 -12.10 -0.34 33.80
C GLY A 191 -11.20 -0.79 34.94
N LEU A 192 -11.42 -0.28 36.16
CA LEU A 192 -10.54 -0.51 37.32
C LEU A 192 -10.30 -2.00 37.67
N ASN A 193 -11.22 -2.89 37.26
CA ASN A 193 -11.16 -4.34 37.52
C ASN A 193 -10.66 -5.16 36.31
N ILE A 194 -10.21 -4.51 35.22
CA ILE A 194 -9.83 -5.17 33.97
C ILE A 194 -8.47 -4.64 33.48
N THR A 195 -7.41 -5.22 34.01
CA THR A 195 -6.01 -5.03 33.58
C THR A 195 -5.42 -6.38 33.18
N GLY A 196 -4.41 -6.39 32.33
CA GLY A 196 -3.59 -7.58 32.07
C GLY A 196 -4.16 -8.62 31.11
N ARG A 197 -5.30 -8.37 30.44
CA ARG A 197 -5.87 -9.27 29.42
C ARG A 197 -6.54 -8.51 28.29
N THR A 198 -6.60 -9.15 27.12
CA THR A 198 -7.32 -8.68 25.93
C THR A 198 -8.32 -9.74 25.47
N LEU A 199 -9.48 -9.33 24.96
CA LEU A 199 -10.42 -10.22 24.26
C LEU A 199 -10.13 -10.21 22.76
N THR A 200 -10.00 -11.42 22.20
CA THR A 200 -9.60 -11.68 20.82
C THR A 200 -10.54 -12.69 20.17
N ALA A 201 -10.68 -12.64 18.85
CA ALA A 201 -11.34 -13.66 18.04
C ALA A 201 -10.61 -13.83 16.71
N VAL A 202 -10.69 -15.00 16.10
CA VAL A 202 -10.23 -15.21 14.72
C VAL A 202 -11.45 -15.21 13.81
N PHE A 203 -11.37 -14.50 12.68
CA PHE A 203 -12.45 -14.35 11.71
C PHE A 203 -12.05 -14.90 10.35
N ASP A 204 -12.88 -15.77 9.80
CA ASP A 204 -12.72 -16.32 8.46
C ASP A 204 -13.56 -15.52 7.45
N PRO A 205 -12.95 -14.81 6.48
CA PRO A 205 -13.66 -14.00 5.49
C PRO A 205 -14.26 -14.82 4.34
N GLN A 206 -13.96 -16.12 4.22
CA GLN A 206 -14.54 -17.01 3.21
C GLN A 206 -15.87 -17.59 3.72
N THR A 207 -15.90 -18.09 4.95
CA THR A 207 -17.13 -18.60 5.59
C THR A 207 -17.96 -17.51 6.27
N GLN A 208 -17.38 -16.31 6.48
CA GLN A 208 -17.99 -15.18 7.19
C GLN A 208 -18.34 -15.49 8.66
N THR A 209 -17.47 -16.26 9.33
CA THR A 209 -17.67 -16.70 10.72
C THR A 209 -16.48 -16.33 11.61
N ALA A 210 -16.77 -15.86 12.83
CA ALA A 210 -15.77 -15.67 13.89
C ALA A 210 -15.74 -16.86 14.87
N THR A 211 -14.58 -17.13 15.45
CA THR A 211 -14.45 -18.01 16.61
C THR A 211 -15.18 -17.42 17.84
N PRO A 212 -15.51 -18.24 18.84
CA PRO A 212 -15.76 -17.73 20.19
C PRO A 212 -14.61 -16.82 20.65
N ARG A 213 -14.94 -15.79 21.42
CA ARG A 213 -13.95 -14.87 21.98
C ARG A 213 -13.08 -15.56 23.02
N MET A 214 -11.78 -15.30 22.97
CA MET A 214 -10.76 -15.82 23.89
C MET A 214 -10.09 -14.66 24.62
N ALA A 215 -9.75 -14.86 25.91
CA ALA A 215 -8.96 -13.91 26.68
C ALA A 215 -7.46 -14.24 26.57
N THR A 216 -6.60 -13.22 26.55
CA THR A 216 -5.13 -13.40 26.54
C THR A 216 -4.56 -13.42 27.95
N GLU A 217 -3.83 -14.48 28.30
CA GLU A 217 -3.19 -14.67 29.62
C GLU A 217 -1.75 -14.10 29.67
N THR A 218 -1.53 -12.95 29.02
CA THR A 218 -0.19 -12.37 28.79
C THR A 218 0.17 -11.23 29.76
N GLY A 219 -0.74 -10.84 30.65
CA GLY A 219 -0.56 -9.65 31.48
C GLY A 219 -0.54 -8.36 30.65
N HIS A 220 -1.36 -8.29 29.59
CA HIS A 220 -1.45 -7.18 28.64
C HIS A 220 -2.89 -7.00 28.09
N ASN A 221 -3.52 -5.87 28.43
CA ASN A 221 -4.67 -5.30 27.71
C ASN A 221 -4.14 -4.43 26.55
N MET A 222 -4.38 -4.91 25.32
CA MET A 222 -3.78 -4.46 24.07
C MET A 222 -4.69 -3.52 23.26
N VAL A 223 -5.59 -2.80 23.91
CA VAL A 223 -6.28 -1.64 23.31
C VAL A 223 -5.31 -0.44 23.29
N CYS A 224 -5.41 0.40 22.25
CA CYS A 224 -4.53 1.55 22.02
C CYS A 224 -3.02 1.28 21.73
N PRO A 225 -2.62 0.16 21.10
CA PRO A 225 -1.21 -0.19 20.97
C PRO A 225 -0.54 0.41 19.72
N GLY A 226 0.79 0.28 19.64
CA GLY A 226 1.52 0.23 18.37
C GLY A 226 1.65 -1.24 17.90
N ILE A 227 1.44 -1.49 16.60
CA ILE A 227 1.45 -2.85 16.02
C ILE A 227 2.43 -2.92 14.84
N SER A 228 3.21 -4.00 14.73
CA SER A 228 4.04 -4.27 13.54
C SER A 228 4.34 -5.76 13.36
N MET A 229 4.34 -6.24 12.12
CA MET A 229 4.66 -7.64 11.77
C MET A 229 6.17 -7.87 11.68
N LEU A 230 6.66 -8.90 12.35
CA LEU A 230 8.05 -9.36 12.38
C LEU A 230 8.42 -10.23 11.17
N ALA A 231 9.72 -10.53 11.03
CA ALA A 231 10.27 -11.32 9.92
C ALA A 231 9.71 -12.75 9.81
N ASP A 232 9.36 -13.37 10.93
CA ASP A 232 8.74 -14.71 10.97
C ASP A 232 7.22 -14.69 10.71
N GLY A 233 6.61 -13.51 10.60
CA GLY A 233 5.17 -13.34 10.43
C GLY A 233 4.38 -13.14 11.72
N SER A 234 5.05 -13.13 12.89
CA SER A 234 4.43 -12.79 14.17
C SER A 234 4.05 -11.31 14.23
N PHE A 235 2.96 -10.96 14.90
CA PHE A 235 2.60 -9.55 15.14
C PHE A 235 3.06 -9.11 16.52
N MET A 236 3.96 -8.13 16.56
CA MET A 236 4.33 -7.45 17.79
C MET A 236 3.28 -6.39 18.13
N VAL A 237 2.78 -6.43 19.36
CA VAL A 237 1.84 -5.47 19.92
C VAL A 237 2.47 -4.82 21.15
N THR A 238 2.50 -3.48 21.17
CA THR A 238 3.24 -2.67 22.14
C THR A 238 2.34 -1.70 22.89
N GLY A 239 2.45 -1.68 24.22
CA GLY A 239 1.73 -0.74 25.09
C GLY A 239 0.23 -0.65 24.84
N GLY A 240 -0.32 0.55 25.02
CA GLY A 240 -1.76 0.78 25.09
C GLY A 240 -2.21 0.90 26.54
N TRP A 241 -3.13 0.03 26.98
CA TRP A 241 -3.65 0.08 28.36
C TRP A 241 -2.64 -0.42 29.39
N ASP A 242 -2.05 -1.61 29.21
CA ASP A 242 -0.89 -2.05 30.02
C ASP A 242 0.41 -1.54 29.38
N SER A 243 0.48 -0.22 29.31
CA SER A 243 1.37 0.62 28.50
C SER A 243 2.87 0.26 28.43
N GLY A 244 3.45 -0.37 29.45
CA GLY A 244 4.85 -0.81 29.44
C GLY A 244 5.11 -2.11 28.67
N LYS A 245 4.07 -2.85 28.32
CA LYS A 245 4.17 -4.24 27.85
C LYS A 245 4.53 -4.37 26.37
N THR A 246 5.01 -5.56 26.03
CA THR A 246 5.10 -6.04 24.65
C THR A 246 4.63 -7.48 24.61
N THR A 247 3.88 -7.85 23.58
CA THR A 247 3.38 -9.22 23.37
C THR A 247 3.45 -9.52 21.88
N LEU A 248 3.79 -10.77 21.55
CA LEU A 248 3.77 -11.28 20.19
C LEU A 248 2.56 -12.18 20.02
N TYR A 249 1.82 -12.04 18.92
CA TYR A 249 0.99 -13.12 18.40
C TYR A 249 1.80 -13.93 17.41
N ASP A 250 1.92 -15.24 17.63
CA ASP A 250 2.59 -16.19 16.72
C ASP A 250 1.52 -17.03 15.99
N PRO A 251 1.28 -16.79 14.69
CA PRO A 251 0.31 -17.55 13.91
C PRO A 251 0.65 -19.05 13.78
N SER A 252 1.91 -19.46 13.93
CA SER A 252 2.30 -20.87 13.87
C SER A 252 1.96 -21.63 15.15
N LEU A 253 1.80 -20.92 16.27
CA LEU A 253 1.30 -21.44 17.55
C LEU A 253 -0.19 -21.14 17.78
N GLY A 254 -0.79 -20.28 16.94
CA GLY A 254 -2.17 -19.81 17.09
C GLY A 254 -2.40 -18.96 18.35
N GLY A 255 -1.35 -18.42 18.96
CA GLY A 255 -1.37 -17.94 20.35
C GLY A 255 -0.46 -16.76 20.65
N TRP A 256 -0.55 -16.27 21.88
CA TRP A 256 0.13 -15.05 22.34
C TRP A 256 1.25 -15.35 23.34
N VAL A 257 2.38 -14.66 23.21
CA VAL A 257 3.57 -14.82 24.05
C VAL A 257 4.05 -13.45 24.55
N GLY A 258 4.30 -13.32 25.86
CA GLY A 258 4.87 -12.10 26.43
C GLY A 258 6.32 -11.88 25.99
N ALA A 259 6.69 -10.63 25.69
CA ALA A 259 8.03 -10.24 25.29
C ALA A 259 8.61 -9.16 26.24
N SER A 260 9.87 -8.81 26.04
CA SER A 260 10.55 -7.75 26.80
C SER A 260 9.76 -6.44 26.74
N SER A 261 9.42 -5.89 27.91
CA SER A 261 8.80 -4.56 28.04
C SER A 261 9.63 -3.48 27.36
N MET A 262 8.95 -2.48 26.80
CA MET A 262 9.58 -1.24 26.35
C MET A 262 10.27 -0.57 27.54
N ASN A 263 11.36 0.16 27.31
CA ASN A 263 11.97 0.93 28.40
C ASN A 263 11.03 2.07 28.81
N ILE A 264 10.18 2.56 27.89
CA ILE A 264 9.21 3.63 28.18
C ILE A 264 7.80 3.24 27.72
N ALA A 265 6.92 3.16 28.71
CA ALA A 265 5.52 2.79 28.56
C ALA A 265 4.70 3.81 27.73
N ARG A 266 3.85 3.33 26.82
CA ARG A 266 3.14 4.09 25.77
C ARG A 266 1.68 3.67 25.61
N GLY A 267 0.92 4.49 24.89
CA GLY A 267 -0.20 4.08 24.05
C GLY A 267 -0.33 5.11 22.90
N TYR A 268 -1.01 4.76 21.81
CA TYR A 268 -1.13 5.59 20.59
C TYR A 268 0.17 6.00 19.91
N GLN A 269 1.30 5.39 20.29
CA GLN A 269 2.50 5.38 19.48
C GLN A 269 2.23 4.65 18.15
N SER A 270 2.93 5.05 17.10
CA SER A 270 3.08 4.19 15.92
C SER A 270 4.38 3.40 16.04
N SER A 271 4.36 2.17 15.53
CA SER A 271 5.56 1.36 15.31
C SER A 271 5.66 0.99 13.82
N THR A 272 6.86 0.64 13.34
CA THR A 272 7.05 0.10 11.98
C THR A 272 8.23 -0.87 11.96
N THR A 273 8.12 -1.94 11.18
CA THR A 273 9.22 -2.90 10.96
C THR A 273 10.28 -2.30 10.03
N MET A 274 11.54 -2.63 10.30
CA MET A 274 12.72 -2.07 9.64
C MET A 274 13.37 -3.08 8.67
N SER A 275 14.28 -2.61 7.80
CA SER A 275 14.94 -3.43 6.77
C SER A 275 15.78 -4.60 7.32
N ASP A 276 16.15 -4.56 8.59
CA ASP A 276 16.88 -5.62 9.32
C ASP A 276 15.95 -6.57 10.11
N GLY A 277 14.63 -6.30 10.12
CA GLY A 277 13.64 -7.02 10.92
C GLY A 277 13.46 -6.49 12.35
N SER A 278 14.19 -5.45 12.76
CA SER A 278 13.93 -4.72 14.01
C SER A 278 12.62 -3.93 13.92
N VAL A 279 12.08 -3.47 15.05
CA VAL A 279 10.88 -2.62 15.10
C VAL A 279 11.24 -1.27 15.72
N PHE A 280 10.99 -0.17 15.00
CA PHE A 280 11.08 1.19 15.53
C PHE A 280 9.70 1.67 15.98
N LEU A 281 9.64 2.46 17.06
CA LEU A 281 8.42 3.17 17.47
C LEU A 281 8.74 4.54 18.08
N VAL A 282 7.76 5.46 18.02
CA VAL A 282 7.87 6.83 18.53
C VAL A 282 6.45 7.42 18.77
N GLY A 283 6.34 8.43 19.63
CA GLY A 283 5.08 9.16 19.86
C GLY A 283 4.08 8.53 20.85
N GLY A 284 2.92 9.19 20.96
CA GLY A 284 1.81 9.02 21.89
C GLY A 284 2.04 9.69 23.26
N SER A 285 1.09 10.42 23.92
CA SER A 285 1.18 11.02 25.32
C SER A 285 0.06 10.90 26.52
N TRP A 286 -0.52 9.93 27.34
CA TRP A 286 -0.70 8.51 27.95
C TRP A 286 -0.16 8.15 29.36
N ASN A 287 0.41 6.98 29.33
CA ASN A 287 0.22 5.79 30.13
C ASN A 287 1.50 5.07 29.71
N GLY A 288 2.36 4.86 30.69
CA GLY A 288 3.44 5.83 30.80
C GLY A 288 3.02 6.99 31.70
N LEU A 289 3.59 7.07 32.89
CA LEU A 289 3.13 7.92 33.98
C LEU A 289 3.43 9.43 33.79
N ALA A 290 3.71 9.86 32.56
CA ALA A 290 4.13 11.22 32.20
C ALA A 290 3.65 11.58 30.79
N LEU A 291 3.07 12.77 30.62
CA LEU A 291 2.67 13.32 29.33
C LEU A 291 3.90 13.89 28.59
N GLY A 292 4.06 13.58 27.31
CA GLY A 292 4.99 14.28 26.41
C GLY A 292 6.48 14.01 26.60
N GLY A 293 7.31 14.14 25.56
CA GLY A 293 7.04 13.82 24.14
C GLY A 293 7.90 12.62 23.75
N LYS A 294 7.36 11.55 23.16
CA LYS A 294 7.92 10.17 23.28
C LYS A 294 9.25 9.87 22.58
N TYR A 295 10.08 9.09 23.31
CA TYR A 295 11.26 8.37 22.84
C TYR A 295 10.99 7.69 21.50
N GLY A 296 11.84 7.93 20.51
CA GLY A 296 12.16 6.83 19.61
C GLY A 296 12.67 5.64 20.45
N GLU A 297 12.23 4.43 20.16
CA GLU A 297 12.86 3.19 20.65
C GLU A 297 12.97 2.18 19.51
N VAL A 298 13.99 1.31 19.57
CA VAL A 298 14.15 0.18 18.65
C VAL A 298 14.17 -1.12 19.42
N TRP A 299 13.31 -2.08 19.06
CA TRP A 299 13.43 -3.47 19.47
C TRP A 299 14.38 -4.20 18.51
N SER A 300 15.44 -4.79 19.05
CA SER A 300 16.40 -5.58 18.28
C SER A 300 15.88 -6.99 18.01
N ALA A 301 15.80 -7.39 16.75
CA ALA A 301 15.37 -8.75 16.39
C ALA A 301 16.31 -9.86 16.91
N SER A 302 17.61 -9.57 17.00
CA SER A 302 18.64 -10.52 17.44
C SER A 302 18.80 -10.58 18.96
N ALA A 303 18.78 -9.44 19.65
CA ALA A 303 18.89 -9.39 21.12
C ALA A 303 17.54 -9.55 21.84
N ARG A 304 16.42 -9.33 21.13
CA ARG A 304 15.04 -9.31 21.64
C ARG A 304 14.76 -8.30 22.75
N THR A 305 15.61 -7.28 22.87
CA THR A 305 15.52 -6.18 23.84
C THR A 305 15.22 -4.83 23.16
N TRP A 306 14.57 -3.94 23.90
CA TRP A 306 14.36 -2.55 23.49
C TRP A 306 15.57 -1.67 23.82
N ARG A 307 15.91 -0.75 22.93
CA ARG A 307 16.95 0.27 23.13
C ARG A 307 16.37 1.67 23.10
N THR A 308 16.69 2.43 24.14
CA THR A 308 16.38 3.85 24.34
C THR A 308 17.49 4.75 23.79
N LEU A 309 17.14 6.01 23.55
CA LEU A 309 17.76 6.91 22.58
C LEU A 309 17.71 8.40 23.12
N SER A 310 18.65 9.34 22.85
CA SER A 310 18.74 10.78 23.32
C SER A 310 18.50 12.03 22.39
N ASP A 311 18.54 11.93 21.04
CA ASP A 311 18.43 12.94 19.94
C ASP A 311 17.44 12.68 18.67
N VAL A 312 16.28 12.03 18.81
CA VAL A 312 14.99 12.02 18.02
C VAL A 312 13.84 12.11 19.04
N PRO A 313 13.54 13.32 19.54
CA PRO A 313 12.39 13.52 20.43
C PRO A 313 11.10 13.73 19.65
N ALA A 314 9.96 13.34 20.24
CA ALA A 314 8.64 13.73 19.76
C ALA A 314 8.13 14.99 20.50
N ASP A 315 8.95 16.03 20.52
CA ASP A 315 8.69 17.30 21.22
C ASP A 315 7.53 18.10 20.59
N MET A 316 6.90 18.98 21.37
CA MET A 316 5.88 19.92 20.86
C MET A 316 6.47 21.00 19.93
N PRO A 317 5.72 21.44 18.91
CA PRO A 317 6.06 22.65 18.16
C PRO A 317 5.92 23.89 19.05
N SER A 318 6.83 24.84 18.84
CA SER A 318 7.01 26.06 19.64
C SER A 318 7.68 27.17 18.82
N ALA A 319 7.80 28.37 19.38
CA ALA A 319 8.57 29.44 18.75
C ALA A 319 10.07 29.13 18.60
N ALA A 320 10.63 28.23 19.43
CA ALA A 320 12.06 27.91 19.43
C ALA A 320 12.47 26.93 18.31
N ASN A 321 11.57 26.01 17.94
CA ASN A 321 11.77 25.02 16.87
C ASN A 321 10.96 25.32 15.60
N ALA A 322 10.50 26.56 15.40
CA ALA A 322 9.73 26.95 14.22
C ALA A 322 10.48 26.78 12.87
N ASN A 323 11.82 26.78 12.89
CA ASN A 323 12.68 26.53 11.72
C ASN A 323 13.11 25.06 11.57
N ASP A 324 12.88 24.23 12.60
CA ASP A 324 13.21 22.80 12.65
C ASP A 324 12.04 22.08 13.36
N PRO A 325 10.84 22.10 12.75
CA PRO A 325 9.60 21.65 13.38
C PRO A 325 9.68 20.16 13.77
N PRO A 326 9.20 19.76 14.96
CA PRO A 326 9.38 18.40 15.47
C PRO A 326 8.36 17.41 14.88
N LEU A 327 8.46 16.15 15.32
CA LEU A 327 7.53 15.08 14.92
C LEU A 327 6.07 15.39 15.32
N ALA A 328 5.86 16.02 16.48
CA ALA A 328 4.52 16.23 17.03
C ALA A 328 3.77 17.41 16.37
N GLY A 329 2.45 17.29 16.27
CA GLY A 329 1.58 18.32 15.71
C GLY A 329 1.23 19.46 16.67
N PRO A 330 0.71 20.61 16.16
CA PRO A 330 0.20 21.71 16.98
C PRO A 330 -1.22 21.42 17.50
N ASP A 331 -1.44 20.28 18.15
CA ASP A 331 -2.75 19.89 18.66
C ASP A 331 -3.13 20.64 19.93
N LEU A 332 -4.40 21.05 20.06
CA LEU A 332 -4.93 21.72 21.25
C LEU A 332 -5.06 20.78 22.46
N GLY A 333 -5.04 19.46 22.25
CA GLY A 333 -4.80 18.49 23.31
C GLY A 333 -3.38 18.56 23.91
N GLY A 334 -2.47 19.34 23.31
CA GLY A 334 -1.04 19.32 23.61
C GLY A 334 -0.40 18.00 23.22
N TYR A 335 0.74 17.68 23.83
CA TYR A 335 1.48 16.41 23.68
C TYR A 335 0.55 15.21 23.51
N PHE A 336 -0.38 15.12 24.45
CA PHE A 336 -1.44 14.15 24.65
C PHE A 336 -2.25 13.73 23.40
N ARG A 337 -2.32 14.60 22.38
CA ARG A 337 -2.73 14.25 21.01
C ARG A 337 -1.62 14.40 19.99
N ALA A 338 -0.80 15.44 20.15
CA ALA A 338 0.17 15.91 19.17
C ALA A 338 1.16 14.86 18.67
N ASP A 339 1.64 13.95 19.53
CA ASP A 339 2.60 12.93 19.13
C ASP A 339 1.97 11.55 18.81
N ASN A 340 0.65 11.44 18.78
CA ASN A 340 -0.05 10.18 18.48
C ASN A 340 0.03 9.82 16.97
N HIS A 341 -0.14 8.54 16.66
CA HIS A 341 -0.52 8.04 15.32
C HIS A 341 0.39 8.44 14.14
N MET A 342 1.69 8.60 14.38
CA MET A 342 2.72 8.93 13.38
C MET A 342 2.67 8.03 12.13
N TRP A 343 2.83 8.61 10.94
CA TRP A 343 2.82 7.91 9.66
C TRP A 343 4.23 7.40 9.31
N LEU A 344 4.60 6.28 9.91
CA LEU A 344 5.94 5.70 9.84
C LEU A 344 6.09 4.65 8.73
N PHE A 345 7.14 4.77 7.93
CA PHE A 345 7.49 3.80 6.89
C PHE A 345 8.96 3.36 7.04
N GLY A 346 9.20 2.13 7.48
CA GLY A 346 10.54 1.53 7.47
C GLY A 346 11.16 1.51 6.07
N SER A 347 12.44 1.89 5.98
CA SER A 347 13.25 2.03 4.76
C SER A 347 14.61 1.33 4.93
N THR A 348 15.53 1.49 3.96
CA THR A 348 16.83 0.80 3.92
C THR A 348 17.80 1.40 4.95
N ASP A 349 18.79 0.62 5.39
CA ASP A 349 19.96 1.10 6.17
C ASP A 349 19.60 1.87 7.46
N GLY A 350 18.64 1.34 8.22
CA GLY A 350 18.27 1.91 9.51
C GLY A 350 17.43 3.19 9.45
N TRP A 351 16.94 3.57 8.27
CA TRP A 351 16.07 4.74 8.11
C TRP A 351 14.58 4.41 8.23
N VAL A 352 13.82 5.34 8.80
CA VAL A 352 12.35 5.39 8.81
C VAL A 352 11.92 6.73 8.24
N PHE A 353 10.95 6.74 7.32
CA PHE A 353 10.31 7.97 6.85
C PHE A 353 9.08 8.31 7.69
N HIS A 354 8.92 9.59 8.01
CA HIS A 354 7.81 10.14 8.78
C HIS A 354 6.99 11.11 7.90
N ALA A 355 5.85 10.65 7.40
CA ALA A 355 5.04 11.40 6.42
C ALA A 355 4.07 12.44 7.06
N GLY A 356 3.89 12.38 8.38
CA GLY A 356 2.89 13.14 9.15
C GLY A 356 2.50 12.38 10.44
N PRO A 357 1.42 12.75 11.15
CA PRO A 357 0.36 13.69 10.74
C PRO A 357 0.75 15.17 10.78
N SER A 358 1.86 15.55 11.42
CA SER A 358 2.48 16.88 11.33
C SER A 358 2.59 17.38 9.88
N ALA A 359 2.54 18.69 9.66
CA ALA A 359 2.77 19.26 8.32
C ALA A 359 4.22 19.05 7.85
N ALA A 360 5.18 19.09 8.78
CA ALA A 360 6.58 18.73 8.55
C ALA A 360 6.76 17.21 8.44
N MET A 361 7.62 16.80 7.51
CA MET A 361 8.01 15.40 7.29
C MET A 361 9.49 15.22 7.65
N HIS A 362 9.86 14.00 8.04
CA HIS A 362 11.20 13.73 8.56
C HIS A 362 11.77 12.41 8.04
N TRP A 363 13.09 12.36 7.92
CA TRP A 363 13.84 11.12 7.94
C TRP A 363 14.36 10.87 9.35
N ILE A 364 14.14 9.66 9.85
CA ILE A 364 14.60 9.20 11.16
C ILE A 364 15.65 8.12 10.93
N ASP A 365 16.90 8.40 11.25
CA ASP A 365 17.93 7.37 11.42
C ASP A 365 17.68 6.67 12.77
N THR A 366 17.89 5.36 12.89
CA THR A 366 17.81 4.67 14.19
C THR A 366 19.16 4.15 14.70
N ARG A 367 20.23 4.35 13.94
CA ARG A 367 21.60 3.83 14.19
C ARG A 367 22.41 4.74 15.11
N GLY A 368 23.45 4.18 15.74
CA GLY A 368 23.98 4.78 16.97
C GLY A 368 22.82 4.89 17.95
N ASN A 369 22.59 6.06 18.54
CA ASN A 369 21.33 6.31 19.24
C ASN A 369 20.15 6.74 18.28
N GLY A 370 20.34 7.21 17.04
CA GLY A 370 19.33 7.57 15.98
C GLY A 370 18.97 9.09 15.73
N LYS A 371 18.68 9.57 14.51
CA LYS A 371 18.68 11.02 14.19
C LYS A 371 17.46 11.54 13.42
N ILE A 372 16.88 12.70 13.80
CA ILE A 372 15.95 13.46 12.95
C ILE A 372 16.72 14.25 11.88
N VAL A 373 16.22 14.18 10.64
CA VAL A 373 16.59 15.07 9.55
C VAL A 373 15.31 15.60 8.90
N GLN A 374 15.20 16.92 8.76
CA GLN A 374 14.08 17.56 8.06
C GLN A 374 13.98 17.09 6.61
N ALA A 375 12.78 16.62 6.23
CA ALA A 375 12.43 16.31 4.85
C ALA A 375 11.52 17.38 4.22
N GLY A 376 11.24 18.47 4.94
CA GLY A 376 10.41 19.59 4.49
C GLY A 376 8.91 19.39 4.73
N PRO A 377 8.08 20.40 4.41
CA PRO A 377 6.63 20.32 4.58
C PRO A 377 5.98 19.40 3.52
N ARG A 378 4.82 18.82 3.85
CA ARG A 378 3.95 18.07 2.94
C ARG A 378 3.21 19.03 1.99
N GLY A 379 3.97 19.76 1.17
CA GLY A 379 3.44 20.81 0.30
C GLY A 379 2.78 21.93 1.10
N ASP A 380 1.52 22.23 0.78
CA ASP A 380 0.65 23.17 1.49
C ASP A 380 -0.39 22.46 2.38
N ASP A 381 -0.14 21.23 2.81
CA ASP A 381 -1.02 20.52 3.74
C ASP A 381 -0.84 20.98 5.20
N ALA A 382 -1.95 21.09 5.91
CA ALA A 382 -1.96 21.34 7.35
C ALA A 382 -1.60 20.07 8.16
N TYR A 383 -1.48 20.22 9.47
CA TYR A 383 -1.58 19.11 10.42
C TYR A 383 -2.88 18.33 10.17
N ALA A 384 -2.76 17.00 10.10
CA ALA A 384 -3.79 16.12 9.57
C ALA A 384 -3.91 14.84 10.43
N MET A 385 -4.20 15.02 11.73
CA MET A 385 -4.37 13.92 12.69
C MET A 385 -5.48 12.97 12.24
N THR A 386 -5.31 11.66 12.53
CA THR A 386 -6.26 10.59 12.17
C THR A 386 -6.69 10.58 10.71
N GLY A 387 -5.79 11.03 9.82
CA GLY A 387 -5.79 10.78 8.38
C GLY A 387 -4.98 9.53 8.02
N GLY A 388 -4.95 9.19 6.74
CA GLY A 388 -4.31 7.97 6.23
C GLY A 388 -3.07 8.28 5.37
N ALA A 389 -2.06 7.41 5.47
CA ALA A 389 -0.90 7.38 4.58
C ALA A 389 -0.62 5.94 4.14
N VAL A 390 -0.47 5.69 2.84
CA VAL A 390 -0.35 4.32 2.27
C VAL A 390 0.74 4.26 1.20
N MET A 391 1.67 3.31 1.31
CA MET A 391 2.69 3.06 0.29
C MET A 391 2.10 2.17 -0.83
N TYR A 392 1.52 2.82 -1.84
CA TYR A 392 0.76 2.16 -2.92
C TYR A 392 1.64 1.58 -4.04
N ASP A 393 2.88 2.08 -4.15
CA ASP A 393 3.94 1.53 -5.00
C ASP A 393 5.31 1.80 -4.34
N VAL A 394 6.39 1.26 -4.90
CA VAL A 394 7.75 1.39 -4.39
C VAL A 394 8.11 2.87 -4.23
N ASN A 395 8.35 3.28 -2.99
CA ASN A 395 8.69 4.66 -2.60
C ASN A 395 7.60 5.72 -2.93
N LYS A 396 6.38 5.32 -3.29
CA LYS A 396 5.25 6.24 -3.53
C LYS A 396 4.21 6.11 -2.42
N ILE A 397 4.01 7.18 -1.66
CA ILE A 397 3.06 7.25 -0.55
C ILE A 397 1.91 8.18 -0.94
N LEU A 398 0.68 7.69 -0.83
CA LEU A 398 -0.53 8.50 -0.93
C LEU A 398 -0.90 8.97 0.49
N LYS A 399 -1.03 10.28 0.69
CA LYS A 399 -1.69 10.88 1.86
C LYS A 399 -3.14 11.18 1.53
N VAL A 400 -4.05 10.89 2.47
CA VAL A 400 -5.49 11.23 2.43
C VAL A 400 -5.99 11.70 3.79
N ALA A 401 -7.16 12.35 3.81
CA ALA A 401 -7.95 12.58 5.02
C ALA A 401 -7.22 13.41 6.12
N GLY A 402 -7.70 13.27 7.36
CA GLY A 402 -7.16 13.83 8.58
C GLY A 402 -7.83 15.13 9.02
N SER A 403 -7.56 15.59 10.24
CA SER A 403 -8.18 16.77 10.84
C SER A 403 -7.13 17.72 11.45
N PRO A 404 -7.41 19.04 11.58
CA PRO A 404 -6.58 20.01 12.31
C PRO A 404 -6.38 19.71 13.81
N GLY A 405 -7.01 18.66 14.34
CA GLY A 405 -6.73 18.04 15.62
C GLY A 405 -7.44 16.71 15.76
N HIS A 406 -7.07 15.91 16.75
CA HIS A 406 -7.68 14.59 16.98
C HIS A 406 -9.18 14.67 17.28
N ASP A 407 -9.60 15.71 18.02
CA ASP A 407 -10.88 15.76 18.72
C ASP A 407 -11.80 16.91 18.26
N TYR A 408 -11.35 17.69 17.27
CA TYR A 408 -11.98 18.94 16.84
C TYR A 408 -11.52 19.32 15.42
N GLY A 409 -12.16 20.36 14.88
CA GLY A 409 -11.84 20.93 13.57
C GLY A 409 -12.78 20.45 12.47
N ILE A 410 -12.51 20.89 11.23
CA ILE A 410 -13.20 20.40 10.04
C ILE A 410 -12.26 19.43 9.32
N PRO A 411 -12.59 18.12 9.28
CA PRO A 411 -11.88 17.11 8.51
C PRO A 411 -11.53 17.50 7.07
N LEU A 412 -10.29 17.19 6.71
CA LEU A 412 -9.67 17.53 5.43
C LEU A 412 -10.08 16.53 4.35
N LYS A 413 -10.33 17.07 3.15
CA LYS A 413 -10.45 16.31 1.90
C LYS A 413 -9.16 16.28 1.07
N THR A 414 -8.04 16.73 1.64
CA THR A 414 -6.79 16.98 0.92
C THR A 414 -5.98 15.70 0.74
N ALA A 415 -5.54 15.46 -0.50
CA ALA A 415 -4.71 14.32 -0.88
C ALA A 415 -3.41 14.76 -1.55
N TYR A 416 -2.33 14.00 -1.34
CA TYR A 416 -0.99 14.29 -1.88
C TYR A 416 -0.29 12.99 -2.25
N SER A 417 0.49 13.04 -3.33
CA SER A 417 1.55 12.07 -3.57
C SER A 417 2.84 12.56 -2.91
N ILE A 418 3.52 11.66 -2.21
CA ILE A 418 4.83 11.86 -1.58
C ILE A 418 5.77 10.80 -2.14
N ASP A 419 6.86 11.24 -2.75
CA ASP A 419 7.79 10.38 -3.49
C ASP A 419 9.17 10.39 -2.81
N ILE A 420 9.48 9.32 -2.09
CA ILE A 420 10.77 9.13 -1.40
C ILE A 420 11.84 8.46 -2.29
N SER A 421 11.61 8.30 -3.61
CA SER A 421 12.56 7.66 -4.54
C SER A 421 13.94 8.34 -4.62
N ALA A 422 14.08 9.57 -4.12
CA ALA A 422 15.38 10.23 -3.97
C ALA A 422 16.32 9.49 -2.99
N GLY A 423 15.78 8.68 -2.08
CA GLY A 423 16.51 7.91 -1.06
C GLY A 423 16.84 8.73 0.18
N ALA A 424 16.88 8.07 1.34
CA ALA A 424 17.19 8.72 2.61
C ALA A 424 18.60 9.33 2.62
N PRO A 425 18.83 10.49 3.31
CA PRO A 425 17.85 11.35 3.96
C PRO A 425 17.43 12.54 3.07
N LYS A 426 17.34 12.38 1.74
CA LYS A 426 17.00 13.50 0.83
C LYS A 426 15.51 13.84 0.93
N PRO A 427 15.11 15.13 0.81
CA PRO A 427 13.69 15.50 0.74
C PRO A 427 12.94 14.75 -0.36
N PRO A 428 11.69 14.30 -0.12
CA PRO A 428 10.83 13.72 -1.15
C PRO A 428 10.32 14.80 -2.12
N THR A 429 9.86 14.36 -3.29
CA THR A 429 8.98 15.19 -4.12
C THR A 429 7.56 15.08 -3.57
N VAL A 430 6.90 16.21 -3.30
CA VAL A 430 5.49 16.26 -2.87
C VAL A 430 4.65 16.96 -3.92
N ARG A 431 3.46 16.43 -4.20
CA ARG A 431 2.49 17.09 -5.09
C ARG A 431 1.05 16.89 -4.61
N LYS A 432 0.32 18.01 -4.53
CA LYS A 432 -1.11 18.06 -4.25
C LYS A 432 -1.90 17.37 -5.37
N LEU A 433 -2.83 16.50 -5.01
CA LEU A 433 -3.69 15.78 -5.95
C LEU A 433 -5.08 16.42 -6.03
N ALA A 434 -5.94 15.88 -6.89
CA ALA A 434 -7.37 16.13 -6.80
C ALA A 434 -7.87 15.75 -5.38
N PRO A 435 -8.75 16.53 -4.74
CA PRO A 435 -9.27 16.22 -3.42
C PRO A 435 -10.25 15.05 -3.46
N MET A 436 -10.45 14.43 -2.29
CA MET A 436 -11.59 13.56 -2.04
C MET A 436 -12.91 14.35 -2.16
N ALA A 437 -14.01 13.64 -2.43
CA ALA A 437 -15.37 14.18 -2.38
C ALA A 437 -15.75 14.61 -0.96
N TYR A 438 -15.34 13.83 0.05
CA TYR A 438 -15.66 14.07 1.46
C TYR A 438 -14.41 14.46 2.27
N GLY A 439 -14.57 15.35 3.26
CA GLY A 439 -13.59 15.47 4.35
C GLY A 439 -13.73 14.28 5.30
N ARG A 440 -12.63 13.73 5.82
CA ARG A 440 -12.67 12.53 6.68
C ARG A 440 -11.68 12.59 7.82
N THR A 441 -12.11 12.22 9.03
CA THR A 441 -11.25 11.87 10.16
C THR A 441 -11.67 10.51 10.72
N PHE A 442 -10.72 9.76 11.29
CA PHE A 442 -10.89 8.36 11.72
C PHE A 442 -11.20 7.36 10.59
N SER A 443 -10.97 7.75 9.32
CA SER A 443 -11.09 6.86 8.17
C SER A 443 -9.95 5.85 8.12
N ASN A 444 -10.18 4.69 7.51
CA ASN A 444 -9.14 3.73 7.15
C ASN A 444 -8.81 3.83 5.65
N SER A 445 -7.59 3.47 5.26
CA SER A 445 -7.12 3.48 3.86
C SER A 445 -6.30 2.24 3.54
N VAL A 446 -6.63 1.53 2.45
CA VAL A 446 -6.09 0.20 2.11
C VAL A 446 -5.61 0.16 0.66
N VAL A 447 -4.36 -0.28 0.42
CA VAL A 447 -3.84 -0.53 -0.94
C VAL A 447 -4.37 -1.84 -1.52
N LEU A 448 -4.74 -1.82 -2.79
CA LEU A 448 -5.15 -2.97 -3.58
C LEU A 448 -4.00 -3.50 -4.46
N PRO A 449 -3.96 -4.81 -4.82
CA PRO A 449 -2.91 -5.43 -5.64
C PRO A 449 -2.56 -4.76 -6.96
N ASN A 450 -3.48 -4.01 -7.57
CA ASN A 450 -3.25 -3.27 -8.82
C ASN A 450 -2.61 -1.88 -8.62
N GLY A 451 -2.57 -1.36 -7.39
CA GLY A 451 -2.06 -0.03 -7.06
C GLY A 451 -3.12 0.99 -6.64
N ASP A 452 -4.41 0.68 -6.80
CA ASP A 452 -5.49 1.53 -6.28
C ASP A 452 -5.44 1.59 -4.75
N VAL A 453 -5.98 2.65 -4.17
CA VAL A 453 -6.18 2.78 -2.71
C VAL A 453 -7.64 3.09 -2.42
N VAL A 454 -8.30 2.27 -1.60
CA VAL A 454 -9.66 2.56 -1.13
C VAL A 454 -9.62 3.26 0.23
N VAL A 455 -10.39 4.33 0.38
CA VAL A 455 -10.61 5.07 1.63
C VAL A 455 -12.01 4.77 2.14
N ILE A 456 -12.13 4.30 3.38
CA ILE A 456 -13.36 3.77 3.97
C ILE A 456 -13.66 4.50 5.28
N GLY A 457 -14.94 4.86 5.47
CA GLY A 457 -15.44 5.43 6.72
C GLY A 457 -14.88 6.80 7.07
N GLY A 458 -14.82 7.06 8.38
CA GLY A 458 -14.60 8.37 8.96
C GLY A 458 -15.82 9.28 8.90
N MET A 459 -15.74 10.41 9.62
CA MET A 459 -16.80 11.43 9.72
C MET A 459 -16.39 12.76 9.04
N THR A 460 -17.36 13.53 8.52
CA THR A 460 -17.11 14.88 7.95
C THR A 460 -16.95 15.97 8.99
N GLU A 461 -17.45 15.78 10.22
CA GLU A 461 -17.32 16.70 11.35
C GLU A 461 -17.61 15.96 12.68
N HIS A 462 -17.18 16.52 13.81
CA HIS A 462 -17.37 15.92 15.13
C HIS A 462 -18.77 16.26 15.70
N GLY A 463 -19.68 15.30 15.71
CA GLY A 463 -21.05 15.50 16.20
C GLY A 463 -21.29 15.20 17.69
N PRO A 464 -22.52 15.45 18.19
CA PRO A 464 -22.97 15.04 19.53
C PRO A 464 -22.81 13.55 19.86
N THR A 465 -22.94 12.65 18.88
CA THR A 465 -22.74 11.20 19.01
C THR A 465 -21.57 10.70 18.15
N PRO A 466 -20.94 9.55 18.47
CA PRO A 466 -19.78 9.04 17.72
C PRO A 466 -20.06 8.61 16.26
N ASP A 467 -21.34 8.41 15.90
CA ASP A 467 -21.79 7.98 14.58
C ASP A 467 -22.40 9.12 13.75
N ASP A 468 -22.54 10.32 14.32
CA ASP A 468 -23.03 11.48 13.59
C ASP A 468 -22.07 11.83 12.45
N PHE A 469 -22.61 12.31 11.32
CA PHE A 469 -21.84 12.75 10.15
C PHE A 469 -20.90 11.70 9.53
N SER A 470 -21.19 10.41 9.75
CA SER A 470 -20.46 9.27 9.19
C SER A 470 -20.50 9.19 7.67
N VAL A 471 -19.35 9.00 7.02
CA VAL A 471 -19.23 8.90 5.56
C VAL A 471 -19.31 7.43 5.13
N LEU A 472 -20.54 6.96 4.94
CA LEU A 472 -20.83 5.59 4.48
C LEU A 472 -20.27 5.28 3.08
N THR A 473 -20.21 6.28 2.19
CA THR A 473 -19.62 6.17 0.85
C THR A 473 -18.09 6.01 0.93
N PRO A 474 -17.50 4.91 0.43
CA PRO A 474 -16.05 4.79 0.24
C PRO A 474 -15.60 5.55 -1.00
N GLU A 475 -14.31 5.84 -1.10
CA GLU A 475 -13.70 6.42 -2.30
C GLU A 475 -12.51 5.58 -2.76
N LEU A 476 -12.48 5.22 -4.03
CA LEU A 476 -11.36 4.55 -4.67
C LEU A 476 -10.48 5.58 -5.38
N TRP A 477 -9.21 5.68 -4.98
CA TRP A 477 -8.20 6.42 -5.70
C TRP A 477 -7.44 5.50 -6.65
N ASN A 478 -7.26 5.95 -7.90
CA ASN A 478 -6.48 5.23 -8.90
C ASN A 478 -5.18 6.00 -9.23
N PRO A 479 -3.98 5.38 -9.15
CA PRO A 479 -2.72 6.07 -9.38
C PRO A 479 -2.43 6.40 -10.86
N ALA A 480 -3.14 5.79 -11.80
CA ALA A 480 -2.97 6.01 -13.24
C ALA A 480 -3.79 7.21 -13.78
N THR A 481 -4.87 7.58 -13.08
CA THR A 481 -5.69 8.77 -13.38
C THR A 481 -5.54 9.86 -12.31
N GLU A 482 -5.02 9.50 -11.13
CA GLU A 482 -4.85 10.32 -9.93
C GLU A 482 -6.15 10.91 -9.33
N THR A 483 -7.29 10.39 -9.77
CA THR A 483 -8.63 10.81 -9.34
C THR A 483 -9.22 9.89 -8.28
N PHE A 484 -10.02 10.47 -7.37
CA PHE A 484 -10.94 9.72 -6.51
C PHE A 484 -12.26 9.43 -7.25
N MET A 485 -12.84 8.27 -6.98
CA MET A 485 -14.15 7.84 -7.48
C MET A 485 -14.98 7.28 -6.32
N PRO A 486 -16.19 7.80 -6.04
CA PRO A 486 -17.04 7.26 -4.99
C PRO A 486 -17.56 5.87 -5.37
N LEU A 487 -17.61 4.97 -4.39
CA LEU A 487 -18.20 3.63 -4.50
C LEU A 487 -19.60 3.61 -3.85
N ARG A 488 -20.31 2.48 -3.93
CA ARG A 488 -21.55 2.28 -3.15
C ARG A 488 -21.28 2.38 -1.64
N PRO A 489 -22.18 3.00 -0.86
CA PRO A 489 -22.03 3.11 0.58
C PRO A 489 -22.07 1.74 1.27
N MET A 490 -21.30 1.64 2.35
CA MET A 490 -21.47 0.61 3.38
C MET A 490 -22.72 0.91 4.23
N GLN A 491 -23.09 -0.01 5.09
CA GLN A 491 -24.35 -0.02 5.84
C GLN A 491 -24.16 0.47 7.28
N VAL A 492 -22.97 0.27 7.87
CA VAL A 492 -22.67 0.62 9.27
C VAL A 492 -21.58 1.71 9.35
N PRO A 493 -21.69 2.70 10.25
CA PRO A 493 -20.61 3.65 10.55
C PRO A 493 -19.26 2.99 10.88
N ARG A 494 -18.16 3.51 10.31
CA ARG A 494 -16.79 3.07 10.57
C ARG A 494 -15.92 4.28 10.91
N ASN A 495 -16.03 4.72 12.17
CA ASN A 495 -15.38 5.94 12.68
C ASN A 495 -14.22 5.58 13.61
N TYR A 496 -14.11 6.26 14.75
CA TYR A 496 -13.13 5.96 15.79
C TYR A 496 -13.27 4.50 16.28
N HIS A 497 -12.13 3.84 16.49
CA HIS A 497 -12.03 2.38 16.72
C HIS A 497 -12.57 1.49 15.58
N SER A 498 -12.63 1.98 14.34
CA SER A 498 -12.81 1.12 13.15
C SER A 498 -11.48 0.70 12.52
N VAL A 499 -11.51 -0.40 11.78
CA VAL A 499 -10.37 -0.98 11.05
C VAL A 499 -10.77 -1.32 9.61
N ALA A 500 -9.80 -1.29 8.69
CA ALA A 500 -9.94 -1.95 7.39
C ALA A 500 -8.65 -2.63 6.95
N LEU A 501 -8.77 -3.78 6.28
CA LEU A 501 -7.65 -4.60 5.80
C LEU A 501 -7.96 -5.22 4.43
N LEU A 502 -6.92 -5.35 3.60
CA LEU A 502 -6.96 -6.19 2.40
C LEU A 502 -7.09 -7.66 2.81
N LEU A 503 -7.87 -8.43 2.05
CA LEU A 503 -8.04 -9.87 2.20
C LEU A 503 -7.27 -10.61 1.11
N ILE A 504 -6.88 -11.87 1.37
CA ILE A 504 -6.11 -12.69 0.41
C ILE A 504 -6.86 -12.95 -0.91
N ASP A 505 -8.19 -12.76 -0.93
CA ASP A 505 -9.02 -12.88 -2.12
C ASP A 505 -9.21 -11.54 -2.86
N GLY A 506 -8.49 -10.48 -2.50
CA GLY A 506 -8.57 -9.16 -3.12
C GLY A 506 -9.81 -8.33 -2.73
N ARG A 507 -10.68 -8.84 -1.84
CA ARG A 507 -11.71 -8.01 -1.19
C ARG A 507 -11.09 -7.19 -0.05
N VAL A 508 -11.86 -6.25 0.51
CA VAL A 508 -11.44 -5.43 1.65
C VAL A 508 -12.47 -5.56 2.77
N LEU A 509 -12.04 -5.98 3.95
CA LEU A 509 -12.89 -5.95 5.15
C LEU A 509 -12.85 -4.55 5.76
N ALA A 510 -14.00 -4.06 6.21
CA ALA A 510 -14.13 -2.92 7.11
C ALA A 510 -14.98 -3.33 8.32
N GLY A 511 -14.56 -2.98 9.53
CA GLY A 511 -15.23 -3.43 10.75
C GLY A 511 -14.96 -2.54 11.95
N GLY A 512 -15.68 -2.80 13.03
CA GLY A 512 -15.52 -2.05 14.28
C GLY A 512 -16.12 -0.65 14.22
N GLY A 513 -15.74 0.16 15.21
CA GLY A 513 -16.38 1.42 15.58
C GLY A 513 -16.90 1.37 17.03
N GLY A 514 -16.68 2.44 17.79
CA GLY A 514 -17.19 2.60 19.16
C GLY A 514 -16.22 2.15 20.25
N LEU A 515 -16.40 0.95 20.78
CA LEU A 515 -15.76 0.44 22.01
C LEU A 515 -15.96 1.40 23.21
N CYS A 516 -17.16 1.98 23.32
CA CYS A 516 -17.53 3.08 24.21
C CYS A 516 -18.30 2.65 25.48
N GLY A 517 -18.30 1.37 25.81
CA GLY A 517 -18.92 0.77 26.99
C GLY A 517 -20.34 0.22 26.77
N THR A 518 -20.82 -0.55 27.74
CA THR A 518 -22.09 -1.29 27.63
C THR A 518 -23.28 -0.37 27.38
N GLY A 519 -24.09 -0.70 26.36
CA GLY A 519 -25.25 0.11 25.95
C GLY A 519 -24.92 1.31 25.06
N CYS A 520 -23.65 1.56 24.72
CA CYS A 520 -23.29 2.57 23.73
C CYS A 520 -23.77 2.15 22.33
N ALA A 521 -24.65 2.95 21.72
CA ALA A 521 -25.26 2.63 20.42
C ALA A 521 -24.26 2.62 19.24
N ALA A 522 -23.12 3.29 19.39
CA ALA A 522 -22.03 3.33 18.40
C ALA A 522 -21.04 2.15 18.51
N ASN A 523 -21.31 1.17 19.37
CA ASN A 523 -20.54 -0.08 19.39
C ASN A 523 -20.94 -0.96 18.20
N HIS A 524 -19.99 -1.19 17.29
CA HIS A 524 -20.22 -1.99 16.07
C HIS A 524 -19.46 -3.32 16.12
N PRO A 525 -19.97 -4.35 16.85
CA PRO A 525 -19.42 -5.70 16.87
C PRO A 525 -19.80 -6.46 15.60
N ASN A 526 -19.40 -5.92 14.45
CA ASN A 526 -19.70 -6.43 13.13
C ASN A 526 -18.65 -5.95 12.11
N ALA A 527 -18.63 -6.58 10.95
CA ALA A 527 -17.82 -6.16 9.80
C ALA A 527 -18.60 -6.34 8.49
N GLU A 528 -18.18 -5.64 7.44
CA GLU A 528 -18.69 -5.77 6.08
C GLU A 528 -17.50 -6.00 5.15
N ILE A 529 -17.69 -6.73 4.05
CA ILE A 529 -16.63 -7.01 3.08
C ILE A 529 -16.97 -6.38 1.71
N LEU A 530 -16.13 -5.44 1.29
CA LEU A 530 -16.19 -4.78 -0.02
C LEU A 530 -15.56 -5.65 -1.10
N THR A 531 -16.24 -5.78 -2.22
CA THR A 531 -15.75 -6.28 -3.51
C THR A 531 -15.42 -5.07 -4.40
N PRO A 532 -14.15 -4.68 -4.56
CA PRO A 532 -13.78 -3.49 -5.31
C PRO A 532 -13.98 -3.67 -6.84
N PRO A 533 -14.09 -2.58 -7.62
CA PRO A 533 -14.38 -2.60 -9.07
C PRO A 533 -13.50 -3.53 -9.92
N TYR A 534 -12.23 -3.75 -9.56
CA TYR A 534 -11.32 -4.65 -10.25
C TYR A 534 -11.64 -6.16 -10.16
N LEU A 535 -12.58 -6.57 -9.30
CA LEU A 535 -13.11 -7.94 -9.26
C LEU A 535 -14.39 -8.08 -10.09
N LEU A 536 -14.78 -7.02 -10.81
CA LEU A 536 -16.00 -6.92 -11.58
C LEU A 536 -15.66 -6.61 -13.04
N THR A 537 -16.42 -7.20 -13.95
CA THR A 537 -16.43 -6.83 -15.37
C THR A 537 -17.03 -5.43 -15.59
N PRO A 538 -16.82 -4.77 -16.74
CA PRO A 538 -17.40 -3.45 -17.05
C PRO A 538 -18.93 -3.32 -16.92
N ASN A 539 -19.67 -4.43 -16.79
CA ASN A 539 -21.13 -4.46 -16.57
C ASN A 539 -21.57 -4.70 -15.11
N GLY A 540 -20.62 -4.84 -14.16
CA GLY A 540 -20.92 -5.01 -12.73
C GLY A 540 -21.04 -6.47 -12.24
N LYS A 541 -21.00 -7.47 -13.12
CA LYS A 541 -20.85 -8.89 -12.72
C LYS A 541 -19.42 -9.21 -12.30
N LEU A 542 -19.23 -10.18 -11.40
CA LEU A 542 -17.93 -10.75 -11.06
C LEU A 542 -17.13 -11.12 -12.31
N ALA A 543 -15.84 -10.76 -12.32
CA ALA A 543 -14.89 -11.15 -13.36
C ALA A 543 -14.38 -12.58 -13.13
N GLU A 544 -14.02 -13.26 -14.22
CA GLU A 544 -13.09 -14.40 -14.11
C GLU A 544 -11.74 -13.91 -13.59
N ARG A 545 -11.03 -14.78 -12.87
CA ARG A 545 -9.78 -14.42 -12.18
C ARG A 545 -8.68 -15.40 -12.60
N PRO A 546 -7.43 -14.95 -12.77
CA PRO A 546 -6.30 -15.87 -12.83
C PRO A 546 -6.15 -16.60 -11.49
N ALA A 547 -5.59 -17.80 -11.50
CA ALA A 547 -5.33 -18.61 -10.31
C ALA A 547 -3.84 -18.99 -10.25
N ILE A 548 -3.17 -18.68 -9.14
CA ILE A 548 -1.79 -19.14 -8.89
C ILE A 548 -1.84 -20.62 -8.52
N THR A 549 -1.43 -21.49 -9.43
CA THR A 549 -1.46 -22.95 -9.28
C THR A 549 -0.25 -23.49 -8.52
N ALA A 550 0.89 -22.80 -8.56
CA ALA A 550 2.04 -23.08 -7.70
C ALA A 550 2.86 -21.81 -7.40
N ALA A 551 3.35 -21.66 -6.18
CA ALA A 551 4.34 -20.67 -5.76
C ALA A 551 5.03 -21.19 -4.47
N PRO A 552 6.29 -20.80 -4.17
CA PRO A 552 6.93 -21.16 -2.91
C PRO A 552 6.37 -20.32 -1.74
N ALA A 553 6.19 -20.94 -0.56
CA ALA A 553 5.72 -20.25 0.65
C ALA A 553 6.81 -19.40 1.35
N LEU A 554 8.07 -19.50 0.90
CA LEU A 554 9.23 -18.82 1.46
C LEU A 554 10.11 -18.31 0.32
N THR A 555 10.63 -17.10 0.46
CA THR A 555 11.61 -16.52 -0.45
C THR A 555 12.63 -15.64 0.29
N THR A 556 13.68 -15.22 -0.40
CA THR A 556 14.68 -14.28 0.13
C THR A 556 15.11 -13.25 -0.93
N TYR A 557 15.86 -12.25 -0.47
CA TYR A 557 16.28 -11.07 -1.22
C TYR A 557 17.08 -11.39 -2.48
N GLY A 558 16.71 -10.76 -3.60
CA GLY A 558 17.39 -10.96 -4.90
C GLY A 558 17.19 -12.33 -5.55
N SER A 559 16.43 -13.25 -4.93
CA SER A 559 16.18 -14.57 -5.50
C SER A 559 15.17 -14.52 -6.65
N VAL A 560 15.25 -15.50 -7.55
CA VAL A 560 14.25 -15.72 -8.61
C VAL A 560 13.36 -16.90 -8.20
N ILE A 561 12.06 -16.68 -8.12
CA ILE A 561 11.09 -17.73 -7.76
C ILE A 561 10.24 -18.17 -8.95
N ALA A 562 10.01 -19.49 -9.06
CA ALA A 562 9.09 -20.05 -10.03
C ALA A 562 7.64 -19.94 -9.53
N VAL A 563 6.76 -19.43 -10.39
CA VAL A 563 5.32 -19.26 -10.12
C VAL A 563 4.54 -19.75 -11.33
N LYS A 564 3.49 -20.56 -11.09
CA LYS A 564 2.59 -21.07 -12.12
C LYS A 564 1.19 -20.48 -12.00
N THR A 565 0.52 -20.31 -13.13
CA THR A 565 -0.88 -19.87 -13.21
C THR A 565 -1.71 -20.76 -14.13
N ASP A 566 -3.05 -20.64 -14.08
CA ASP A 566 -3.98 -21.31 -15.00
C ASP A 566 -4.02 -20.67 -16.40
N ARG A 567 -3.82 -19.35 -16.47
CA ARG A 567 -3.90 -18.52 -17.68
C ARG A 567 -2.77 -17.50 -17.75
N ALA A 568 -2.65 -16.82 -18.89
CA ALA A 568 -1.70 -15.72 -19.05
C ALA A 568 -2.02 -14.55 -18.11
N VAL A 569 -0.98 -13.97 -17.49
CA VAL A 569 -1.05 -12.80 -16.62
C VAL A 569 -0.06 -11.74 -17.08
N SER A 570 -0.35 -10.47 -16.78
CA SER A 570 0.41 -9.30 -17.24
C SER A 570 1.27 -8.66 -16.15
N HIS A 571 0.86 -8.79 -14.88
CA HIS A 571 1.57 -8.24 -13.73
C HIS A 571 1.56 -9.23 -12.55
N PHE A 572 2.58 -9.13 -11.70
CA PHE A 572 2.57 -9.70 -10.35
C PHE A 572 2.79 -8.58 -9.33
N ALA A 573 2.17 -8.71 -8.15
CA ALA A 573 2.35 -7.78 -7.05
C ALA A 573 2.45 -8.51 -5.71
N LEU A 574 3.38 -8.09 -4.88
CA LEU A 574 3.47 -8.45 -3.47
C LEU A 574 2.84 -7.33 -2.65
N VAL A 575 1.77 -7.63 -1.92
CA VAL A 575 1.20 -6.70 -0.91
C VAL A 575 1.53 -7.25 0.47
N ARG A 576 2.21 -6.47 1.32
CA ARG A 576 2.61 -6.93 2.65
C ARG A 576 1.37 -7.15 3.52
N MET A 577 1.31 -8.30 4.18
CA MET A 577 0.27 -8.57 5.18
C MET A 577 0.38 -7.55 6.31
N ALA A 578 -0.77 -7.15 6.87
CA ALA A 578 -0.86 -5.91 7.61
C ALA A 578 -1.66 -6.02 8.91
N SER A 579 -1.45 -5.02 9.75
CA SER A 579 -2.22 -4.74 10.96
C SER A 579 -2.82 -3.34 10.90
N ALA A 580 -3.98 -3.13 11.50
CA ALA A 580 -4.69 -1.85 11.50
C ALA A 580 -5.32 -1.55 12.85
N THR A 581 -5.16 -0.30 13.33
CA THR A 581 -5.88 0.25 14.48
C THR A 581 -5.80 1.78 14.46
N HIS A 582 -6.85 2.51 14.87
CA HIS A 582 -6.83 3.98 15.00
C HIS A 582 -6.34 4.73 13.74
N SER A 583 -6.79 4.32 12.54
CA SER A 583 -6.30 4.80 11.23
C SER A 583 -4.81 4.51 10.91
N VAL A 584 -4.05 3.93 11.83
CA VAL A 584 -2.64 3.55 11.64
C VAL A 584 -2.56 2.14 11.04
N ASN A 585 -1.84 2.02 9.93
CA ASN A 585 -1.38 0.76 9.35
C ASN A 585 -0.03 1.01 8.65
N THR A 586 1.06 0.72 9.35
CA THR A 586 2.46 0.92 8.91
C THR A 586 3.07 -0.34 8.28
N ASP A 587 2.39 -1.48 8.40
CA ASP A 587 2.80 -2.75 7.83
C ASP A 587 2.51 -2.82 6.33
N GLN A 588 1.38 -2.27 5.88
CA GLN A 588 0.96 -2.37 4.48
C GLN A 588 1.89 -1.62 3.53
N ARG A 589 2.23 -2.29 2.43
CA ARG A 589 2.90 -1.71 1.26
C ARG A 589 2.72 -2.62 0.07
N ARG A 590 2.60 -2.05 -1.12
CA ARG A 590 2.56 -2.80 -2.38
C ARG A 590 3.88 -2.65 -3.16
N ILE A 591 4.32 -3.75 -3.75
CA ILE A 591 5.53 -3.86 -4.55
C ILE A 591 5.15 -4.61 -5.85
N PRO A 592 5.09 -3.97 -7.02
CA PRO A 592 5.04 -4.68 -8.30
C PRO A 592 6.33 -5.51 -8.48
N VAL A 593 6.20 -6.71 -9.04
CA VAL A 593 7.31 -7.66 -9.19
C VAL A 593 7.62 -7.89 -10.67
N SER A 594 8.86 -7.62 -11.06
CA SER A 594 9.36 -7.93 -12.40
C SER A 594 9.46 -9.44 -12.61
N PHE A 595 9.11 -9.91 -13.80
CA PHE A 595 9.12 -11.34 -14.13
C PHE A 595 9.57 -11.58 -15.57
N THR A 596 9.90 -12.84 -15.85
CA THR A 596 10.07 -13.40 -17.19
C THR A 596 9.26 -14.69 -17.30
N GLY A 597 9.03 -15.19 -18.51
CA GLY A 597 8.24 -16.41 -18.74
C GLY A 597 7.09 -16.18 -19.72
N ALA A 598 6.22 -17.17 -19.83
CA ALA A 598 5.07 -17.18 -20.75
C ALA A 598 3.91 -18.00 -20.16
N THR A 599 2.72 -17.85 -20.73
CA THR A 599 1.43 -18.47 -20.33
C THR A 599 1.52 -19.66 -19.37
N GLY A 600 1.35 -19.39 -18.08
CA GLY A 600 1.27 -20.42 -17.03
C GLY A 600 2.59 -20.75 -16.32
N ASP A 601 3.74 -20.30 -16.81
CA ASP A 601 5.07 -20.54 -16.25
C ASP A 601 5.92 -19.26 -16.20
N TYR A 602 6.16 -18.77 -14.97
CA TYR A 602 6.80 -17.47 -14.71
C TYR A 602 7.96 -17.59 -13.71
N ALA A 603 9.00 -16.78 -13.94
CA ALA A 603 10.13 -16.59 -13.05
C ALA A 603 10.13 -15.13 -12.57
N LEU A 604 9.76 -14.91 -11.30
CA LEU A 604 9.66 -13.60 -10.66
C LEU A 604 10.97 -13.24 -9.97
N THR A 605 11.49 -12.03 -10.21
CA THR A 605 12.69 -11.50 -9.57
C THR A 605 12.32 -10.76 -8.29
N ILE A 606 12.66 -11.32 -7.14
CA ILE A 606 12.38 -10.73 -5.83
C ILE A 606 13.36 -9.59 -5.55
N PRO A 607 12.90 -8.39 -5.12
CA PRO A 607 13.78 -7.25 -4.85
C PRO A 607 14.94 -7.55 -3.89
N THR A 608 16.09 -6.92 -4.14
CA THR A 608 17.26 -6.90 -3.24
C THR A 608 17.08 -5.92 -2.08
N GLU A 609 16.38 -4.81 -2.33
CA GLU A 609 16.29 -3.68 -1.40
C GLU A 609 15.38 -3.97 -0.21
N ARG A 610 16.01 -4.30 0.93
CA ARG A 610 15.33 -4.64 2.19
C ARG A 610 14.43 -3.53 2.75
N GLY A 611 14.71 -2.27 2.42
CA GLY A 611 13.83 -1.15 2.79
C GLY A 611 12.58 -1.00 1.94
N VAL A 612 12.57 -1.60 0.73
CA VAL A 612 11.36 -1.74 -0.09
C VAL A 612 10.61 -2.97 0.40
N LEU A 613 11.29 -4.12 0.37
CA LEU A 613 10.78 -5.44 0.74
C LEU A 613 11.10 -5.75 2.21
N LEU A 614 10.40 -5.10 3.15
CA LEU A 614 10.54 -5.41 4.59
C LEU A 614 10.27 -6.89 4.86
N PRO A 615 11.03 -7.57 5.74
CA PRO A 615 10.82 -8.98 6.03
C PRO A 615 9.43 -9.24 6.65
N GLY A 616 8.96 -10.48 6.57
CA GLY A 616 7.62 -10.90 7.01
C GLY A 616 6.74 -11.42 5.86
N ASN A 617 5.43 -11.51 6.08
CA ASN A 617 4.51 -12.15 5.14
C ASN A 617 3.97 -11.20 4.06
N TYR A 618 3.83 -11.71 2.85
CA TYR A 618 3.24 -11.01 1.72
C TYR A 618 2.17 -11.87 1.05
N MET A 619 1.12 -11.19 0.59
CA MET A 619 0.17 -11.73 -0.37
C MET A 619 0.75 -11.55 -1.78
N LEU A 620 1.17 -12.64 -2.43
CA LEU A 620 1.51 -12.63 -3.86
C LEU A 620 0.23 -12.74 -4.68
N PHE A 621 -0.04 -11.71 -5.48
CA PHE A 621 -1.11 -11.67 -6.47
C PHE A 621 -0.55 -11.74 -7.89
N ALA A 622 -1.25 -12.47 -8.76
CA ALA A 622 -1.08 -12.40 -10.21
C ALA A 622 -2.27 -11.64 -10.81
N LEU A 623 -2.05 -10.80 -11.82
CA LEU A 623 -3.09 -9.96 -12.42
C LEU A 623 -3.13 -10.12 -13.94
N ASP A 624 -4.33 -10.23 -14.52
CA ASP A 624 -4.52 -10.30 -15.97
C ASP A 624 -4.21 -8.95 -16.68
N ALA A 625 -4.46 -8.85 -17.98
CA ALA A 625 -4.19 -7.62 -18.75
C ALA A 625 -5.16 -6.47 -18.42
N GLN A 626 -6.23 -6.75 -17.68
CA GLN A 626 -7.29 -5.82 -17.30
C GLN A 626 -7.15 -5.35 -15.84
N GLY A 627 -6.28 -6.00 -15.06
CA GLY A 627 -5.98 -5.68 -13.67
C GLY A 627 -6.79 -6.50 -12.65
N VAL A 628 -7.44 -7.59 -13.07
CA VAL A 628 -8.19 -8.48 -12.17
C VAL A 628 -7.20 -9.37 -11.40
N PRO A 629 -7.16 -9.32 -10.06
CA PRO A 629 -6.21 -10.09 -9.28
C PRO A 629 -6.67 -11.53 -9.03
N SER A 630 -5.72 -12.44 -8.93
CA SER A 630 -5.91 -13.80 -8.42
C SER A 630 -6.36 -13.79 -6.95
N VAL A 631 -6.77 -14.95 -6.41
CA VAL A 631 -6.59 -15.18 -4.98
C VAL A 631 -5.08 -15.31 -4.72
N ALA A 632 -4.59 -14.74 -3.63
CA ALA A 632 -3.17 -14.68 -3.34
C ALA A 632 -2.57 -16.02 -2.93
N ARG A 633 -1.23 -16.11 -2.99
CA ARG A 633 -0.45 -17.07 -2.19
C ARG A 633 0.36 -16.30 -1.15
N THR A 634 0.33 -16.78 0.09
CA THR A 634 1.16 -16.21 1.15
C THR A 634 2.61 -16.64 0.95
N ILE A 635 3.52 -15.66 0.93
CA ILE A 635 4.97 -15.88 0.85
C ILE A 635 5.63 -15.12 1.99
N ASN A 636 6.42 -15.80 2.81
CA ASN A 636 7.27 -15.18 3.82
C ASN A 636 8.61 -14.75 3.19
N VAL A 637 9.09 -13.55 3.53
CA VAL A 637 10.40 -13.01 3.12
C VAL A 637 11.31 -12.89 4.33
N ARG A 638 12.50 -13.52 4.29
CA ARG A 638 13.55 -13.43 5.32
C ARG A 638 14.95 -13.69 4.77
#